data_AF-A0A368EMH9-F1
#
_entry.id   AF-A0A368EMH9-F1
#
_cell.length_a   1.000
_cell.length_b   1.000
_cell.length_c   1.000
_cell.angle_alpha   90.00
_cell.angle_beta   90.00
_cell.angle_gamma   90.00
#
_symmetry.space_group_name_H-M   'P 1'
#
loop_
_entity.id
_entity.type
_entity.pdbx_description
1 polymer ?
#
loop_
_entity_poly.entity_id
_entity_poly.type
_entity_poly.pdbx_seq_one_letter_code
_entity_poly.pdbx_strand_id
1 'polypeptide(L)'
;MASSLPRLPYGTWPSPISAASVAAASPRYEGAAFVAAPDGEEIWWGQSVPAENGRTTVRRRLADGTVEELLPAPWNARSRVHEYGGGPWAATDDGALCFVEKTDQRI
;
A
#
# COMPACT_ATOMS: atom_id res chain seq x y z
N MET A 1 -23.06 37.60 -18.16
CA MET A 1 -24.09 36.57 -18.42
C MET A 1 -23.51 35.22 -18.05
N ALA A 2 -24.02 34.57 -17.00
CA ALA A 2 -23.55 33.23 -16.64
C ALA A 2 -24.19 32.21 -17.60
N SER A 3 -23.37 31.45 -18.32
CA SER A 3 -23.84 30.36 -19.16
C SER A 3 -24.40 29.25 -18.26
N SER A 4 -25.68 28.90 -18.42
CA SER A 4 -26.21 27.69 -17.80
C SER A 4 -25.64 26.47 -18.52
N LEU A 5 -25.17 25.48 -17.76
CA LEU A 5 -24.80 24.19 -18.34
C LEU A 5 -26.07 23.51 -18.90
N PRO A 6 -25.98 22.86 -20.07
CA PRO A 6 -27.12 22.14 -20.63
C PRO A 6 -27.56 21.02 -19.68
N ARG A 7 -28.88 20.89 -19.47
CA ARG A 7 -29.44 19.75 -18.74
C ARG A 7 -29.36 18.51 -19.63
N LEU A 8 -28.70 17.48 -19.13
CA LEU A 8 -28.48 16.21 -19.83
C LEU A 8 -29.28 15.08 -19.15
N PRO A 9 -29.80 14.10 -19.91
CA PRO A 9 -30.40 12.89 -19.34
C PRO A 9 -29.46 12.17 -18.36
N TYR A 10 -30.02 11.51 -17.35
CA TYR A 10 -29.23 10.67 -16.44
C TYR A 10 -28.43 9.62 -17.23
N GLY A 11 -27.16 9.42 -16.85
CA GLY A 11 -26.24 8.49 -17.50
C GLY A 11 -25.51 9.03 -18.75
N THR A 12 -25.81 10.26 -19.20
CA THR A 12 -25.16 10.85 -20.40
C THR A 12 -24.18 11.97 -20.07
N TRP A 13 -23.91 12.20 -18.77
CA TRP A 13 -22.99 13.24 -18.35
C TRP A 13 -21.56 12.87 -18.76
N PRO A 14 -20.81 13.78 -19.39
CA PRO A 14 -19.41 13.52 -19.69
C PRO A 14 -18.65 13.29 -18.38
N SER A 15 -18.01 12.13 -18.26
CA SER A 15 -17.21 11.74 -17.10
C SER A 15 -15.73 11.83 -17.44
N PRO A 16 -14.90 12.53 -16.64
CA PRO A 16 -13.45 12.44 -16.78
C PRO A 16 -12.89 11.09 -16.30
N ILE A 17 -13.70 10.28 -15.60
CA ILE A 17 -13.35 8.95 -15.12
C ILE A 17 -13.67 7.93 -16.21
N SER A 18 -12.64 7.40 -16.85
CA SER A 18 -12.76 6.37 -17.89
C SER A 18 -12.83 4.96 -17.29
N ALA A 19 -13.35 3.99 -18.04
CA ALA A 19 -13.29 2.58 -17.65
C ALA A 19 -11.84 2.11 -17.42
N ALA A 20 -10.88 2.62 -18.20
CA ALA A 20 -9.46 2.34 -18.01
C ALA A 20 -8.94 2.91 -16.68
N SER A 21 -9.39 4.10 -16.27
CA SER A 21 -9.02 4.71 -14.98
C SER A 21 -9.52 3.88 -13.80
N VAL A 22 -10.71 3.27 -13.92
CA VAL A 22 -11.29 2.40 -12.89
C VAL A 22 -10.59 1.03 -12.84
N ALA A 23 -10.24 0.48 -14.02
CA ALA A 23 -9.57 -0.81 -14.12
C ALA A 23 -8.07 -0.74 -13.79
N ALA A 24 -7.48 0.46 -13.77
CA ALA A 24 -6.07 0.65 -13.42
C ALA A 24 -5.79 0.14 -12.00
N ALA A 25 -4.70 -0.61 -11.85
CA ALA A 25 -4.30 -1.12 -10.55
C ALA A 25 -3.74 0.03 -9.68
N SER A 26 -4.26 0.12 -8.46
CA SER A 26 -3.82 1.09 -7.46
C SER A 26 -3.08 0.40 -6.31
N PRO A 27 -2.09 1.06 -5.68
CA PRO A 27 -1.50 0.58 -4.44
C PRO A 27 -2.55 0.38 -3.37
N ARG A 28 -2.48 -0.75 -2.68
CA ARG A 28 -3.22 -1.02 -1.44
C ARG A 28 -2.28 -0.79 -0.27
N TYR A 29 -2.80 -0.24 0.81
CA TYR A 29 -2.06 0.04 2.03
C TYR A 29 -2.63 -0.82 3.17
N GLU A 30 -1.76 -1.40 3.99
CA GLU A 30 -2.18 -2.25 5.11
C GLU A 30 -1.21 -2.21 6.29
N GLY A 31 -1.73 -2.52 7.48
CA GLY A 31 -0.91 -2.77 8.67
C GLY A 31 -0.17 -1.55 9.25
N ALA A 32 -0.58 -0.32 8.93
CA ALA A 32 0.13 0.88 9.40
C ALA A 32 0.35 0.86 10.92
N ALA A 33 1.59 1.05 11.35
CA ALA A 33 1.98 1.01 12.76
C ALA A 33 3.06 2.05 13.08
N PHE A 34 3.04 2.54 14.32
CA PHE A 34 4.12 3.34 14.88
C PHE A 34 5.25 2.41 15.35
N VAL A 35 6.48 2.76 15.01
CA VAL A 35 7.68 1.99 15.36
C VAL A 35 8.67 2.93 16.03
N ALA A 36 9.11 2.57 17.24
CA ALA A 36 10.13 3.34 17.94
C ALA A 36 11.47 3.22 17.20
N ALA A 37 12.14 4.35 16.95
CA ALA A 37 13.48 4.38 16.37
C ALA A 37 14.39 5.38 17.11
N PRO A 38 15.72 5.30 16.94
CA PRO A 38 16.67 6.15 17.66
C PRO A 38 16.45 7.66 17.45
N ASP A 39 16.05 8.05 16.24
CA ASP A 39 15.88 9.44 15.83
C ASP A 39 14.43 9.96 16.01
N GLY A 40 13.56 9.13 16.59
CA GLY A 40 12.15 9.45 16.81
C GLY A 40 11.22 8.32 16.36
N GLU A 41 9.92 8.55 16.50
CA GLU A 41 8.90 7.59 16.06
C GLU A 41 8.78 7.57 14.53
N GLU A 42 8.84 6.37 13.94
CA GLU A 42 8.62 6.13 12.52
C GLU A 42 7.21 5.56 12.28
N ILE A 43 6.73 5.65 11.04
CA ILE A 43 5.47 5.00 10.63
C ILE A 43 5.79 3.98 9.55
N TRP A 44 5.46 2.71 9.78
CA TRP A 44 5.68 1.62 8.83
C TRP A 44 4.35 1.14 8.27
N TRP A 45 4.31 0.72 7.00
CA TRP A 45 3.11 0.16 6.36
C TRP A 45 3.46 -0.83 5.25
N GLY A 46 2.57 -1.81 5.05
CA GLY A 46 2.57 -2.65 3.86
C GLY A 46 1.97 -1.91 2.68
N GLN A 47 2.59 -1.98 1.51
CA GLN A 47 2.10 -1.35 0.28
C GLN A 47 2.20 -2.32 -0.90
N SER A 48 1.10 -2.52 -1.62
CA SER A 48 1.17 -3.26 -2.88
C SER A 48 1.85 -2.44 -3.98
N VAL A 49 2.64 -3.11 -4.82
CA VAL A 49 3.32 -2.53 -5.96
C VAL A 49 2.80 -3.19 -7.24
N PRO A 50 1.76 -2.63 -7.89
CA PRO A 50 1.11 -3.27 -9.03
C PRO A 50 2.05 -3.62 -10.19
N ALA A 51 3.02 -2.75 -10.47
CA ALA A 51 4.01 -2.95 -11.53
C ALA A 51 4.96 -4.14 -11.26
N GLU A 52 5.06 -4.60 -10.02
CA GLU A 52 5.97 -5.67 -9.58
C GLU A 52 5.18 -6.95 -9.26
N ASN A 53 4.34 -7.37 -10.21
CA ASN A 53 3.47 -8.55 -10.09
C ASN A 53 2.57 -8.52 -8.82
N GLY A 54 2.21 -7.30 -8.39
CA GLY A 54 1.36 -7.08 -7.23
C GLY A 54 1.97 -7.53 -5.90
N ARG A 55 3.31 -7.58 -5.78
CA ARG A 55 3.95 -7.86 -4.49
C ARG A 55 3.62 -6.78 -3.46
N THR A 56 3.65 -7.16 -2.18
CA THR A 56 3.55 -6.22 -1.06
C THR A 56 4.95 -5.94 -0.53
N THR A 57 5.37 -4.69 -0.59
CA THR A 57 6.57 -4.18 0.10
C THR A 57 6.20 -3.66 1.48
N VAL A 58 7.18 -3.47 2.35
CA VAL A 58 7.04 -2.68 3.58
C VAL A 58 7.81 -1.38 3.37
N ARG A 59 7.16 -0.26 3.64
CA ARG A 59 7.77 1.08 3.61
C ARG A 59 7.76 1.68 4.99
N ARG A 60 8.65 2.63 5.20
CA ARG A 60 8.71 3.43 6.41
C ARG A 60 8.78 4.91 6.09
N ARG A 61 8.17 5.71 6.95
CA ARG A 61 8.35 7.16 7.01
C ARG A 61 9.16 7.47 8.25
N LEU A 62 10.35 8.01 8.05
CA LEU A 62 11.26 8.43 9.10
C LEU A 62 10.71 9.65 9.85
N ALA A 63 11.31 9.96 11.00
CA ALA A 63 10.93 11.12 11.82
C ALA A 63 11.06 12.47 11.06
N ASP A 64 12.03 12.57 10.15
CA ASP A 64 12.23 13.75 9.28
C ASP A 64 11.21 13.85 8.12
N GLY A 65 10.37 12.82 7.96
CA GLY A 65 9.35 12.70 6.93
C GLY A 65 9.79 12.04 5.63
N THR A 66 11.05 11.63 5.51
CA THR A 66 11.56 10.84 4.39
C THR A 66 10.84 9.50 4.32
N VAL A 67 10.46 9.06 3.12
CA VAL A 67 9.83 7.76 2.88
C VAL A 67 10.81 6.83 2.18
N GLU A 68 11.04 5.68 2.80
CA GLU A 68 11.96 4.66 2.31
C GLU A 68 11.25 3.33 2.10
N GLU A 69 11.79 2.52 1.19
CA GLU A 69 11.41 1.14 1.03
C GLU A 69 12.27 0.25 1.93
N LEU A 70 11.62 -0.40 2.89
CA LEU A 70 12.30 -1.25 3.86
C LEU A 70 12.44 -2.70 3.36
N LEU A 71 11.49 -3.17 2.54
CA LEU A 71 11.49 -4.51 1.97
C LEU A 71 11.58 -4.47 0.43
N PRO A 72 12.80 -4.38 -0.14
CA PRO A 72 12.98 -4.25 -1.59
C PRO A 72 12.58 -5.54 -2.34
N ALA A 73 12.38 -5.42 -3.65
CA ALA A 73 12.23 -6.59 -4.52
C ALA A 73 13.43 -7.54 -4.38
N PRO A 74 13.23 -8.87 -4.49
CA PRO A 74 12.01 -9.55 -4.93
C PRO A 74 11.03 -9.92 -3.80
N TRP A 75 11.32 -9.55 -2.55
CA TRP A 75 10.55 -9.95 -1.37
C TRP A 75 9.10 -9.46 -1.40
N ASN A 76 8.21 -10.27 -0.85
CA ASN A 76 6.77 -10.09 -0.92
C ASN A 76 6.11 -10.45 0.42
N ALA A 77 5.89 -9.45 1.27
CA ALA A 77 5.26 -9.61 2.57
C ALA A 77 3.79 -10.00 2.41
N ARG A 78 3.49 -11.30 2.41
CA ARG A 78 2.14 -11.82 2.22
C ARG A 78 1.95 -13.17 2.89
N SER A 79 1.02 -13.17 3.84
CA SER A 79 0.50 -14.36 4.49
C SER A 79 -0.67 -14.97 3.71
N ARG A 80 -0.84 -16.29 3.82
CA ARG A 80 -2.01 -17.07 3.37
C ARG A 80 -2.85 -17.58 4.54
N VAL A 81 -2.68 -17.03 5.74
CA VAL A 81 -3.53 -17.37 6.90
C VAL A 81 -5.01 -17.24 6.51
N HIS A 82 -5.78 -18.30 6.76
CA HIS A 82 -7.19 -18.44 6.35
C HIS A 82 -7.46 -18.22 4.84
N GLU A 83 -6.46 -18.33 3.96
CA GLU A 83 -6.48 -18.00 2.53
C GLU A 83 -6.79 -16.52 2.19
N TYR A 84 -7.20 -15.72 3.19
CA TYR A 84 -7.40 -14.28 3.08
C TYR A 84 -6.11 -13.49 3.34
N GLY A 85 -5.19 -14.06 4.13
CA GLY A 85 -3.97 -13.40 4.59
C GLY A 85 -4.20 -12.58 5.87
N GLY A 86 -3.40 -11.53 6.05
CA GLY A 86 -3.44 -10.66 7.22
C GLY A 86 -2.20 -10.79 8.11
N GLY A 87 -1.84 -9.68 8.77
CA GLY A 87 -0.62 -9.55 9.58
C GLY A 87 0.67 -10.02 8.88
N PRO A 88 0.95 -9.61 7.62
CA PRO A 88 2.08 -10.16 6.88
C PRO A 88 3.46 -9.63 7.33
N TRP A 89 3.50 -8.66 8.24
CA TRP A 89 4.73 -8.13 8.81
C TRP A 89 4.50 -7.58 10.23
N ALA A 90 5.59 -7.45 10.97
CA ALA A 90 5.68 -6.77 12.26
C ALA A 90 7.06 -6.13 12.42
N ALA A 91 7.15 -5.11 13.27
CA ALA A 91 8.42 -4.57 13.75
C ALA A 91 8.73 -5.19 15.12
N THR A 92 10.00 -5.50 15.36
CA THR A 92 10.49 -5.87 16.69
C THR A 92 10.75 -4.61 17.53
N ASP A 93 10.88 -4.78 18.85
CA ASP A 93 11.16 -3.67 19.77
C ASP A 93 12.51 -2.97 19.48
N ASP A 94 13.46 -3.68 18.87
CA ASP A 94 14.76 -3.17 18.43
C ASP A 94 14.76 -2.64 16.98
N GLY A 95 13.58 -2.55 16.34
CA GLY A 95 13.41 -1.91 15.04
C GLY A 95 13.76 -2.79 13.83
N ALA A 96 13.76 -4.12 13.98
CA ALA A 96 13.91 -5.05 12.87
C ALA A 96 12.56 -5.40 12.24
N LEU A 97 12.55 -5.61 10.93
CA LEU A 97 11.38 -6.09 10.19
C LEU A 97 11.32 -7.62 10.23
N CYS A 98 10.21 -8.16 10.73
CA CYS A 98 9.81 -9.55 10.52
C CYS A 98 8.64 -9.59 9.53
N PHE A 99 8.64 -10.51 8.57
CA PHE A 99 7.57 -10.60 7.58
C PHE A 99 7.36 -12.03 7.09
N VAL A 100 6.17 -12.34 6.60
CA VAL A 100 5.88 -13.63 5.97
C VAL A 100 6.19 -13.54 4.48
N GLU A 101 7.19 -14.27 4.01
CA GLU A 101 7.52 -14.30 2.59
C GLU A 101 6.48 -15.11 1.80
N LYS A 102 5.94 -14.52 0.73
CA LYS A 102 4.86 -15.12 -0.06
C LYS A 102 5.21 -16.52 -0.58
N THR A 103 6.44 -16.72 -1.03
CA THR A 103 6.82 -17.92 -1.80
C THR A 103 6.92 -19.18 -0.94
N ASP A 104 7.34 -19.07 0.31
CA ASP A 104 7.58 -20.20 1.21
C ASP A 104 6.82 -20.11 2.55
N GLN A 105 6.13 -18.99 2.81
CA GLN A 105 5.35 -18.72 4.01
C GLN A 105 6.17 -18.75 5.31
N ARG A 106 7.47 -18.44 5.21
CA ARG A 106 8.38 -18.35 6.36
C ARG A 106 8.53 -16.92 6.84
N ILE A 107 9.03 -16.78 8.07
CA ILE A 107 9.51 -15.54 8.68
C ILE A 107 11.03 -15.53 8.64
#